data_AF-A0A100Y4Z0-F1
#
_entry.id   AF-A0A100Y4Z0-F1
#
_cell.length_a   1.000
_cell.length_b   1.000
_cell.length_c   1.000
_cell.angle_alpha   90.00
_cell.angle_beta   90.00
_cell.angle_gamma   90.00
#
_symmetry.space_group_name_H-M   'P 1'
#
loop_
_entity.id
_entity.type
_entity.pdbx_description
1 polymer ?
#
loop_
_entity_poly.entity_id
_entity_poly.type
_entity_poly.pdbx_seq_one_letter_code
_entity_poly.pdbx_strand_id
1 'polypeptide(L)'
;MGRRPHGVRTITAVAMAGVIALTGGTASAAPPVAAPTGHLSCHGPVLGCVRDARHILEDVRDRLGCDHRAPFPAIYVQLQRSLETAVADGGTFDEPSWLAGSLNTAFVNLYLDAHEADRAGRPVPAAWDAAFEAARTADVNAGQDVLLGANAHIQRDMPYVLAALGLTRPGGGTRKTDYDRFQAVLDRAYGPAVQDVARRYDPLVALADDRWNPIAGLTAGQLLRTWRAQAWEHALQLAAAPDQAARDRVARRIETNAAQWAQLLGTVSVPGYRTVRDEYCRTRPGRELAPAVPAPAGAPASTPAGVPASVAAGVATAVPLPEPAGAAG
;
A
#
# COMPACT_ATOMS: atom_id res chain seq x y z
N MET A 1 -41.21 69.53 -3.57
CA MET A 1 -40.72 68.63 -4.65
C MET A 1 -39.42 68.03 -4.15
N GLY A 2 -39.45 66.77 -3.71
CA GLY A 2 -38.39 66.16 -2.90
C GLY A 2 -37.63 65.04 -3.60
N ARG A 3 -36.44 64.76 -3.01
CA ARG A 3 -35.56 63.56 -3.15
C ARG A 3 -34.91 63.36 -4.53
N ARG A 4 -33.63 63.03 -4.64
CA ARG A 4 -32.81 62.04 -3.90
C ARG A 4 -31.31 62.40 -3.93
N PRO A 5 -30.50 62.01 -2.93
CA PRO A 5 -29.09 61.68 -3.14
C PRO A 5 -28.88 60.16 -3.17
N HIS A 6 -27.75 59.79 -3.76
CA HIS A 6 -27.30 58.46 -4.14
C HIS A 6 -27.14 57.50 -2.95
N GLY A 7 -27.71 56.30 -3.08
CA GLY A 7 -27.50 55.20 -2.14
C GLY A 7 -26.15 54.52 -2.39
N VAL A 8 -25.23 54.67 -1.44
CA VAL A 8 -24.06 53.80 -1.29
C VAL A 8 -24.57 52.46 -0.75
N ARG A 9 -24.38 51.38 -1.51
CA ARG A 9 -24.65 50.01 -1.05
C ARG A 9 -23.45 49.52 -0.25
N THR A 10 -23.57 49.57 1.08
CA THR A 10 -22.69 48.85 2.00
C THR A 10 -22.94 47.34 1.85
N ILE A 11 -21.94 46.60 1.39
CA ILE A 11 -21.93 45.13 1.42
C ILE A 11 -21.43 44.74 2.81
N THR A 12 -22.34 44.35 3.69
CA THR A 12 -22.00 43.80 5.00
C THR A 12 -21.47 42.38 4.80
N ALA A 13 -20.15 42.20 4.89
CA ALA A 13 -19.54 40.87 4.96
C ALA A 13 -19.89 40.23 6.31
N VAL A 14 -20.76 39.23 6.29
CA VAL A 14 -21.02 38.38 7.45
C VAL A 14 -19.83 37.42 7.59
N ALA A 15 -18.91 37.73 8.51
CA ALA A 15 -17.86 36.81 8.90
C ALA A 15 -18.48 35.69 9.76
N MET A 16 -18.74 34.53 9.15
CA MET A 16 -19.06 33.29 9.85
C MET A 16 -17.77 32.79 10.53
N ALA A 17 -17.60 33.14 11.80
CA ALA A 17 -16.62 32.50 12.67
C ALA A 17 -17.08 31.06 12.96
N GLY A 18 -16.63 30.12 12.14
CA GLY A 18 -16.78 28.69 12.40
C GLY A 18 -15.89 28.29 13.57
N VAL A 19 -16.50 28.03 14.72
CA VAL A 19 -15.83 27.40 15.87
C VAL A 19 -15.50 25.97 15.47
N ILE A 20 -14.24 25.70 15.15
CA ILE A 20 -13.72 24.34 15.00
C ILE A 20 -13.61 23.75 16.40
N ALA A 21 -14.64 23.01 16.81
CA ALA A 21 -14.54 22.16 17.99
C ALA A 21 -13.55 21.03 17.68
N LEU A 22 -12.34 21.15 18.22
CA LEU A 22 -11.38 20.06 18.32
C LEU A 22 -11.92 19.03 19.31
N THR A 23 -12.87 18.20 18.87
CA THR A 23 -13.17 16.96 19.58
C THR A 23 -11.98 16.04 19.38
N GLY A 24 -11.09 16.00 20.37
CA GLY A 24 -10.07 14.98 20.50
C GLY A 24 -10.75 13.62 20.59
N GLY A 25 -10.99 12.99 19.45
CA GLY A 25 -11.35 11.59 19.38
C GLY A 25 -10.20 10.81 19.99
N THR A 26 -10.44 10.14 21.10
CA THR A 26 -9.56 9.07 21.55
C THR A 26 -9.55 8.04 20.43
N ALA A 27 -8.49 8.06 19.61
CA ALA A 27 -8.21 6.97 18.70
C ALA A 27 -8.09 5.71 19.58
N SER A 28 -9.19 4.97 19.70
CA SER A 28 -9.21 3.72 20.41
C SER A 28 -8.20 2.85 19.68
N ALA A 29 -7.14 2.44 20.37
CA ALA A 29 -6.21 1.48 19.83
C ALA A 29 -7.05 0.30 19.34
N ALA A 30 -6.89 -0.07 18.07
CA ALA A 30 -7.46 -1.30 17.58
C ALA A 30 -7.03 -2.43 18.54
N PRO A 31 -7.93 -3.39 18.85
CA PRO A 31 -7.56 -4.50 19.71
C PRO A 31 -6.27 -5.14 19.20
N PRO A 32 -5.40 -5.65 20.09
CA PRO A 32 -4.20 -6.35 19.67
C PRO A 32 -4.58 -7.40 18.64
N VAL A 33 -3.86 -7.45 17.52
CA VAL A 33 -4.07 -8.46 16.48
C VAL A 33 -4.11 -9.82 17.17
N ALA A 34 -5.32 -10.40 17.27
CA ALA A 34 -5.49 -11.76 17.73
C ALA A 34 -4.73 -12.67 16.76
N ALA A 35 -4.26 -13.82 17.25
CA ALA A 35 -3.66 -14.82 16.38
C ALA A 35 -4.60 -15.06 15.17
N PRO A 36 -4.09 -15.01 13.93
CA PRO A 36 -4.94 -15.09 12.75
C PRO A 36 -5.82 -16.34 12.83
N THR A 37 -7.14 -16.15 12.76
CA THR A 37 -8.09 -17.24 12.53
C THR A 37 -8.00 -17.59 11.05
N GLY A 38 -6.87 -18.19 10.67
CA GLY A 38 -6.37 -18.14 9.30
C GLY A 38 -7.22 -18.94 8.30
N HIS A 39 -7.54 -18.28 7.18
CA HIS A 39 -8.00 -18.94 5.96
C HIS A 39 -6.93 -19.88 5.36
N LEU A 40 -5.65 -19.54 5.56
CA LEU A 40 -4.51 -20.36 5.15
C LEU A 40 -3.80 -20.95 6.36
N SER A 41 -3.45 -22.23 6.24
CA SER A 41 -2.54 -22.91 7.16
C SER A 41 -1.40 -23.56 6.37
N CYS A 42 -0.15 -23.27 6.76
CA CYS A 42 1.03 -23.85 6.12
C CYS A 42 1.49 -25.08 6.91
N HIS A 43 1.12 -26.27 6.43
CA HIS A 43 1.50 -27.56 7.04
C HIS A 43 2.36 -28.43 6.12
N GLY A 44 2.60 -28.00 4.88
CA GLY A 44 3.35 -28.74 3.86
C GLY A 44 4.70 -28.11 3.50
N PRO A 45 5.29 -28.54 2.37
CA PRO A 45 6.48 -27.90 1.82
C PRO A 45 6.24 -26.40 1.58
N VAL A 46 7.25 -25.57 1.88
CA VAL A 46 7.16 -24.10 1.79
C VAL A 46 6.67 -23.64 0.41
N LEU A 47 7.16 -24.26 -0.67
CA LEU A 47 6.71 -23.95 -2.03
C LEU A 47 5.20 -24.19 -2.23
N GLY A 48 4.65 -25.23 -1.61
CA GLY A 48 3.20 -25.49 -1.60
C GLY A 48 2.44 -24.37 -0.89
N CYS A 49 2.91 -23.94 0.28
CA CYS A 49 2.28 -22.84 1.02
C CYS A 49 2.25 -21.52 0.22
N VAL A 50 3.34 -21.20 -0.49
CA VAL A 50 3.40 -20.01 -1.36
C VAL A 50 2.41 -20.13 -2.53
N ARG A 51 2.28 -21.33 -3.12
CA ARG A 51 1.29 -21.60 -4.18
C ARG A 51 -0.14 -21.46 -3.69
N ASP A 52 -0.45 -22.00 -2.52
CA ASP A 52 -1.80 -21.91 -1.93
C ASP A 52 -2.16 -20.46 -1.64
N ALA A 53 -1.24 -19.69 -1.05
CA ALA A 53 -1.39 -18.26 -0.86
C ALA A 53 -1.65 -17.52 -2.19
N ARG A 54 -0.87 -17.83 -3.23
CA ARG A 54 -1.07 -17.27 -4.57
C ARG A 54 -2.46 -17.60 -5.12
N HIS A 55 -2.89 -18.86 -5.06
CA HIS A 55 -4.18 -19.29 -5.59
C HIS A 55 -5.36 -18.61 -4.89
N ILE A 56 -5.30 -18.45 -3.56
CA ILE A 56 -6.35 -17.72 -2.84
C ILE A 56 -6.38 -16.24 -3.24
N LEU A 57 -5.21 -15.60 -3.41
CA LEU A 57 -5.16 -14.21 -3.86
C LEU A 57 -5.64 -14.05 -5.31
N GLU A 58 -5.39 -15.03 -6.18
CA GLU A 58 -5.93 -15.09 -7.55
C GLU A 58 -7.46 -15.18 -7.51
N ASP A 59 -8.01 -16.07 -6.69
CA ASP A 59 -9.45 -16.26 -6.51
C ASP A 59 -10.14 -15.01 -5.91
N VAL A 60 -9.52 -14.33 -4.93
CA VAL A 60 -10.00 -13.04 -4.41
C VAL A 60 -10.00 -11.98 -5.51
N ARG A 61 -8.89 -11.82 -6.25
CA ARG A 61 -8.80 -10.86 -7.36
C ARG A 61 -9.86 -11.13 -8.42
N ASP A 62 -10.04 -12.39 -8.81
CA ASP A 62 -10.94 -12.77 -9.91
C ASP A 62 -12.40 -12.57 -9.52
N ARG A 63 -12.77 -12.86 -8.25
CA ARG A 63 -14.10 -12.52 -7.71
C ARG A 63 -14.37 -11.02 -7.67
N LEU A 64 -13.36 -10.22 -7.38
CA LEU A 64 -13.50 -8.76 -7.38
C LEU A 64 -13.69 -8.20 -8.79
N GLY A 65 -13.17 -8.86 -9.83
CA GLY A 65 -13.34 -8.43 -11.21
C GLY A 65 -12.83 -6.99 -11.39
N CYS A 66 -13.73 -6.07 -11.76
CA CYS A 66 -13.42 -4.64 -11.93
C CYS A 66 -13.71 -3.77 -10.70
N ASP A 67 -13.98 -4.37 -9.54
CA ASP A 67 -14.06 -3.63 -8.28
C ASP A 67 -12.72 -2.93 -8.00
N HIS A 68 -12.75 -1.69 -7.50
CA HIS A 68 -11.54 -0.88 -7.28
C HIS A 68 -10.69 -1.40 -6.12
N ARG A 69 -11.16 -2.40 -5.38
CA ARG A 69 -10.34 -3.18 -4.44
C ARG A 69 -9.44 -4.21 -5.15
N ALA A 70 -9.73 -4.59 -6.40
CA ALA A 70 -9.00 -5.62 -7.14
C ALA A 70 -7.51 -5.33 -7.47
N PRO A 71 -7.07 -4.07 -7.69
CA PRO A 71 -5.67 -3.77 -7.99
C PRO A 71 -4.68 -4.26 -6.92
N PHE A 72 -5.02 -4.15 -5.63
CA PHE A 72 -4.14 -4.59 -4.55
C PHE A 72 -3.89 -6.12 -4.51
N PRO A 73 -4.91 -7.01 -4.47
CA PRO A 73 -4.65 -8.44 -4.59
C PRO A 73 -4.02 -8.80 -5.93
N ALA A 74 -4.25 -8.04 -7.02
CA ALA A 74 -3.56 -8.27 -8.29
C ALA A 74 -2.05 -8.05 -8.20
N ILE A 75 -1.59 -6.95 -7.57
CA ILE A 75 -0.15 -6.75 -7.35
C ILE A 75 0.39 -7.85 -6.43
N TYR A 76 -0.38 -8.24 -5.40
CA TYR A 76 0.05 -9.25 -4.44
C TYR A 76 0.25 -10.62 -5.09
N VAL A 77 -0.61 -11.02 -6.04
CA VAL A 77 -0.40 -12.24 -6.84
C VAL A 77 0.96 -12.24 -7.55
N GLN A 78 1.38 -11.12 -8.13
CA GLN A 78 2.67 -11.02 -8.83
C GLN A 78 3.86 -11.13 -7.87
N LEU A 79 3.72 -10.58 -6.65
CA LEU A 79 4.71 -10.75 -5.60
C LEU A 79 4.81 -12.22 -5.17
N GLN A 80 3.67 -12.92 -5.02
CA GLN A 80 3.67 -14.35 -4.70
C GLN A 80 4.29 -15.20 -5.82
N ARG A 81 4.07 -14.88 -7.10
CA ARG A 81 4.73 -15.57 -8.22
C ARG A 81 6.26 -15.43 -8.14
N SER A 82 6.73 -14.22 -7.82
CA SER A 82 8.16 -13.96 -7.68
C SER A 82 8.77 -14.67 -6.48
N LEU A 83 8.04 -14.75 -5.37
CA LEU A 83 8.43 -15.54 -4.20
C LEU A 83 8.44 -17.04 -4.52
N GLU A 84 7.45 -17.54 -5.25
CA GLU A 84 7.36 -18.93 -5.69
C GLU A 84 8.61 -19.31 -6.49
N THR A 85 9.02 -18.50 -7.47
CA THR A 85 10.26 -18.69 -8.22
C THR A 85 11.48 -18.71 -7.30
N ALA A 86 11.63 -17.70 -6.42
CA ALA A 86 12.79 -17.60 -5.53
C ALA A 86 12.92 -18.78 -4.55
N VAL A 87 11.79 -19.37 -4.12
CA VAL A 87 11.76 -20.57 -3.28
C VAL A 87 12.05 -21.83 -4.10
N ALA A 88 11.51 -21.93 -5.32
CA ALA A 88 11.70 -23.08 -6.21
C ALA A 88 13.16 -23.22 -6.68
N ASP A 89 13.84 -22.11 -6.96
CA ASP A 89 15.25 -22.10 -7.37
C ASP A 89 16.18 -22.67 -6.28
N GLY A 90 15.78 -22.53 -5.02
CA GLY A 90 16.56 -22.95 -3.86
C GLY A 90 17.73 -22.01 -3.55
N GLY A 91 18.23 -22.04 -2.29
CA GLY A 91 19.42 -21.29 -1.89
C GLY A 91 19.25 -19.78 -1.71
N THR A 92 18.10 -19.19 -2.06
CA THR A 92 17.83 -17.76 -1.83
C THR A 92 17.72 -17.41 -0.34
N PHE A 93 17.19 -18.30 0.49
CA PHE A 93 16.92 -18.03 1.91
C PHE A 93 17.61 -19.05 2.81
N ASP A 94 18.15 -18.61 3.94
CA ASP A 94 18.71 -19.50 4.95
C ASP A 94 17.57 -20.23 5.71
N GLU A 95 16.46 -19.54 5.98
CA GLU A 95 15.30 -20.06 6.70
C GLU A 95 13.99 -19.84 5.88
N PRO A 96 13.81 -20.55 4.75
CA PRO A 96 12.62 -20.38 3.90
C PRO A 96 11.30 -20.73 4.61
N SER A 97 11.34 -21.63 5.60
CA SER A 97 10.16 -21.99 6.42
C SER A 97 9.67 -20.84 7.29
N TRP A 98 10.57 -19.96 7.76
CA TRP A 98 10.18 -18.76 8.48
C TRP A 98 9.67 -17.69 7.53
N LEU A 99 10.44 -17.32 6.50
CA LEU A 99 10.09 -16.20 5.63
C LEU A 99 8.94 -16.55 4.65
N ALA A 100 9.16 -17.52 3.77
CA ALA A 100 8.22 -17.87 2.72
C ALA A 100 7.08 -18.80 3.23
N GLY A 101 7.29 -19.47 4.35
CA GLY A 101 6.26 -20.23 5.06
C GLY A 101 5.47 -19.35 6.01
N SER A 102 5.97 -19.22 7.25
CA SER A 102 5.23 -18.64 8.38
C SER A 102 4.89 -17.16 8.21
N LEU A 103 5.89 -16.33 7.86
CA LEU A 103 5.72 -14.89 7.67
C LEU A 103 4.79 -14.59 6.50
N ASN A 104 5.04 -15.19 5.33
CA ASN A 104 4.17 -15.02 4.17
C ASN A 104 2.72 -15.44 4.47
N THR A 105 2.51 -16.61 5.10
CA THR A 105 1.17 -17.12 5.41
C THR A 105 0.43 -16.19 6.39
N ALA A 106 1.08 -15.79 7.48
CA ALA A 106 0.49 -14.88 8.45
C ALA A 106 0.20 -13.50 7.85
N PHE A 107 1.07 -13.02 6.97
CA PHE A 107 0.88 -11.76 6.27
C PHE A 107 -0.33 -11.83 5.35
N VAL A 108 -0.42 -12.84 4.48
CA VAL A 108 -1.60 -13.04 3.60
C VAL A 108 -2.89 -13.13 4.41
N ASN A 109 -2.89 -13.89 5.52
CA ASN A 109 -4.07 -14.01 6.38
C ASN A 109 -4.56 -12.66 6.92
N LEU A 110 -3.66 -11.73 7.29
CA LEU A 110 -4.10 -10.40 7.75
C LEU A 110 -4.83 -9.59 6.67
N TYR A 111 -4.40 -9.69 5.41
CA TYR A 111 -5.14 -9.09 4.31
C TYR A 111 -6.50 -9.76 4.12
N LEU A 112 -6.56 -11.09 4.14
CA LEU A 112 -7.80 -11.83 3.98
C LEU A 112 -8.81 -11.51 5.10
N ASP A 113 -8.33 -11.44 6.34
CA ASP A 113 -9.14 -11.07 7.51
C ASP A 113 -9.69 -9.64 7.37
N ALA A 114 -8.85 -8.67 6.97
CA ALA A 114 -9.27 -7.29 6.72
C ALA A 114 -10.29 -7.20 5.58
N HIS A 115 -10.05 -7.93 4.49
CA HIS A 115 -10.94 -7.97 3.34
C HIS A 115 -12.31 -8.57 3.68
N GLU A 116 -12.35 -9.68 4.42
CA GLU A 116 -13.60 -10.31 4.83
C GLU A 116 -14.34 -9.49 5.89
N ALA A 117 -13.62 -8.85 6.82
CA ALA A 117 -14.21 -7.94 7.78
C ALA A 117 -14.90 -6.75 7.07
N ASP A 118 -14.24 -6.10 6.12
CA ASP A 118 -14.82 -5.02 5.31
C ASP A 118 -16.07 -5.50 4.54
N ARG A 119 -15.99 -6.65 3.88
CA ARG A 119 -17.13 -7.25 3.15
C ARG A 119 -18.32 -7.54 4.05
N ALA A 120 -18.07 -7.95 5.30
CA ALA A 120 -19.09 -8.20 6.30
C ALA A 120 -19.58 -6.93 7.03
N GLY A 121 -19.07 -5.74 6.65
CA GLY A 121 -19.40 -4.48 7.33
C GLY A 121 -18.88 -4.40 8.77
N ARG A 122 -17.85 -5.18 9.10
CA ARG A 122 -17.21 -5.18 10.42
C ARG A 122 -16.08 -4.16 10.46
N PRO A 123 -15.77 -3.60 11.64
CA PRO A 123 -14.64 -2.67 11.78
C PRO A 123 -13.31 -3.30 11.36
N VAL A 124 -12.49 -2.51 10.68
CA VAL A 124 -11.10 -2.83 10.30
C VAL A 124 -10.15 -1.74 10.81
N PRO A 125 -8.82 -1.97 10.85
CA PRO A 125 -7.86 -0.93 11.20
C PRO A 125 -7.98 0.31 10.32
N ALA A 126 -7.70 1.50 10.85
CA ALA A 126 -7.96 2.78 10.17
C ALA A 126 -7.29 2.91 8.79
N ALA A 127 -6.08 2.36 8.62
CA ALA A 127 -5.41 2.36 7.32
C ALA A 127 -6.11 1.47 6.29
N TRP A 128 -6.64 0.32 6.73
CA TRP A 128 -7.46 -0.57 5.87
C TRP A 128 -8.82 0.05 5.56
N ASP A 129 -9.47 0.66 6.56
CA ASP A 129 -10.75 1.36 6.38
C ASP A 129 -10.63 2.45 5.31
N ALA A 130 -9.59 3.29 5.41
CA ALA A 130 -9.31 4.32 4.40
C ALA A 130 -9.04 3.74 3.00
N ALA A 131 -8.32 2.61 2.90
CA ALA A 131 -8.08 1.95 1.63
C ALA A 131 -9.37 1.41 1.00
N PHE A 132 -10.24 0.77 1.78
CA PHE A 132 -11.52 0.26 1.28
C PHE A 132 -12.51 1.38 0.97
N GLU A 133 -12.50 2.47 1.74
CA GLU A 133 -13.35 3.64 1.47
C GLU A 133 -12.94 4.35 0.18
N ALA A 134 -11.64 4.53 -0.05
CA ALA A 134 -11.13 5.06 -1.31
C ALA A 134 -11.55 4.19 -2.51
N ALA A 135 -11.51 2.86 -2.37
CA ALA A 135 -11.97 1.95 -3.39
C ALA A 135 -13.51 1.99 -3.61
N ARG A 136 -14.32 2.24 -2.56
CA ARG A 136 -15.78 2.40 -2.70
C ARG A 136 -16.14 3.67 -3.45
N THR A 137 -15.55 4.80 -3.04
CA THR A 137 -15.75 6.12 -3.64
C THR A 137 -15.18 6.20 -5.06
N ALA A 138 -14.03 5.56 -5.28
CA ALA A 138 -13.42 5.25 -6.58
C ALA A 138 -13.02 6.45 -7.45
N ASP A 139 -12.79 7.62 -6.86
CA ASP A 139 -12.25 8.80 -7.57
C ASP A 139 -10.71 8.86 -7.56
N VAL A 140 -10.04 7.77 -7.14
CA VAL A 140 -8.57 7.61 -7.20
C VAL A 140 -8.15 6.69 -8.35
N ASN A 141 -6.87 6.74 -8.74
CA ASN A 141 -6.33 5.84 -9.78
C ASN A 141 -5.93 4.46 -9.21
N ALA A 142 -5.76 3.44 -10.06
CA ALA A 142 -5.49 2.08 -9.56
C ALA A 142 -4.14 1.94 -8.83
N GLY A 143 -3.19 2.82 -9.15
CA GLY A 143 -1.91 2.91 -8.45
C GLY A 143 -2.08 3.44 -7.04
N GLN A 144 -2.98 4.40 -6.83
CA GLN A 144 -3.37 4.86 -5.49
C GLN A 144 -4.07 3.76 -4.70
N ASP A 145 -4.99 2.99 -5.31
CA ASP A 145 -5.62 1.82 -4.64
C ASP A 145 -4.56 0.82 -4.16
N VAL A 146 -3.58 0.54 -5.02
CA VAL A 146 -2.43 -0.32 -4.68
C VAL A 146 -1.62 0.28 -3.53
N LEU A 147 -1.29 1.58 -3.57
CA LEU A 147 -0.51 2.23 -2.52
C LEU A 147 -1.25 2.31 -1.19
N LEU A 148 -2.57 2.51 -1.21
CA LEU A 148 -3.41 2.52 -0.02
C LEU A 148 -3.44 1.14 0.64
N GLY A 149 -3.70 0.09 -0.15
CA GLY A 149 -3.63 -1.29 0.33
C GLY A 149 -2.23 -1.68 0.80
N ALA A 150 -1.19 -1.31 0.04
CA ALA A 150 0.20 -1.58 0.42
C ALA A 150 0.65 -0.80 1.66
N ASN A 151 0.15 0.41 1.88
CA ASN A 151 0.39 1.16 3.11
C ASN A 151 -0.21 0.45 4.32
N ALA A 152 -1.49 0.05 4.26
CA ALA A 152 -2.12 -0.70 5.34
C ALA A 152 -1.40 -2.04 5.59
N HIS A 153 -1.05 -2.75 4.52
CA HIS A 153 -0.39 -4.03 4.62
C HIS A 153 1.06 -3.93 5.12
N ILE A 154 1.88 -3.07 4.52
CA ILE A 154 3.29 -2.97 4.87
C ILE A 154 3.47 -2.20 6.17
N GLN A 155 2.91 -1.00 6.29
CA GLN A 155 3.24 -0.14 7.43
C GLN A 155 2.51 -0.52 8.70
N ARG A 156 1.30 -1.10 8.59
CA ARG A 156 0.52 -1.54 9.74
C ARG A 156 0.67 -3.03 10.00
N ASP A 157 0.40 -3.91 9.04
CA ASP A 157 0.35 -5.36 9.32
C ASP A 157 1.75 -5.97 9.55
N MET A 158 2.72 -5.61 8.72
CA MET A 158 4.04 -6.24 8.71
C MET A 158 4.81 -6.14 10.03
N PRO A 159 4.85 -4.98 10.73
CA PRO A 159 5.51 -4.89 12.05
C PRO A 159 4.97 -5.91 13.06
N TYR A 160 3.65 -6.11 13.09
CA TYR A 160 3.01 -7.02 14.03
C TYR A 160 3.34 -8.47 13.72
N VAL A 161 3.29 -8.88 12.45
CA VAL A 161 3.62 -10.27 12.06
C VAL A 161 5.10 -10.56 12.30
N LEU A 162 5.99 -9.64 11.92
CA LEU A 162 7.42 -9.77 12.16
C LEU A 162 7.74 -9.90 13.65
N ALA A 163 7.14 -9.04 14.48
CA ALA A 163 7.32 -9.10 15.93
C ALA A 163 6.78 -10.40 16.53
N ALA A 164 5.61 -10.88 16.06
CA ALA A 164 4.99 -12.11 16.54
C ALA A 164 5.79 -13.37 16.18
N LEU A 165 6.39 -13.43 14.99
CA LEU A 165 7.18 -14.58 14.54
C LEU A 165 8.64 -14.56 15.01
N GLY A 166 9.09 -13.42 15.54
CA GLY A 166 10.44 -13.22 16.04
C GLY A 166 11.46 -12.86 14.95
N LEU A 167 12.33 -11.92 15.28
CA LEU A 167 13.31 -11.31 14.39
C LEU A 167 14.69 -11.99 14.43
N THR A 168 14.86 -12.96 15.32
CA THR A 168 16.09 -13.74 15.50
C THR A 168 15.79 -15.23 15.38
N ARG A 169 16.79 -15.98 14.90
CA ARG A 169 16.77 -17.43 14.82
C ARG A 169 16.98 -18.03 16.22
N PRO A 170 16.58 -19.29 16.45
CA PRO A 170 17.10 -20.07 17.57
C PRO A 170 18.64 -19.99 17.58
N GLY A 171 19.22 -19.54 18.69
CA GLY A 171 20.67 -19.28 18.79
C GLY A 171 21.11 -17.83 18.56
N GLY A 172 20.18 -16.89 18.32
CA GLY A 172 20.43 -15.45 18.40
C GLY A 172 20.85 -14.77 17.09
N GLY A 173 21.08 -15.51 16.01
CA GLY A 173 21.37 -14.92 14.69
C GLY A 173 20.19 -14.10 14.15
N THR A 174 20.45 -12.95 13.53
CA THR A 174 19.39 -12.09 12.97
C THR A 174 18.72 -12.73 11.74
N ARG A 175 17.38 -12.61 11.63
CA ARG A 175 16.62 -12.98 10.42
C ARG A 175 16.56 -11.85 9.39
N LYS A 176 17.18 -10.70 9.67
CA LYS A 176 17.23 -9.54 8.77
C LYS A 176 17.82 -9.89 7.40
N THR A 177 18.78 -10.81 7.34
CA THR A 177 19.38 -11.24 6.08
C THR A 177 18.34 -11.86 5.14
N ASP A 178 17.51 -12.79 5.63
CA ASP A 178 16.45 -13.38 4.80
C ASP A 178 15.37 -12.36 4.45
N TYR A 179 15.03 -11.47 5.39
CA TYR A 179 14.15 -10.33 5.13
C TYR A 179 14.68 -9.47 3.97
N ASP A 180 15.95 -9.06 4.00
CA ASP A 180 16.55 -8.23 2.95
C ASP A 180 16.61 -8.92 1.59
N ARG A 181 16.88 -10.22 1.58
CA ARG A 181 16.81 -11.03 0.35
C ARG A 181 15.38 -11.06 -0.20
N PHE A 182 14.37 -11.14 0.66
CA PHE A 182 12.97 -11.04 0.25
C PHE A 182 12.63 -9.65 -0.29
N GLN A 183 13.13 -8.58 0.33
CA GLN A 183 12.94 -7.23 -0.16
C GLN A 183 13.45 -7.06 -1.60
N ALA A 184 14.60 -7.69 -1.91
CA ALA A 184 15.15 -7.70 -3.26
C ALA A 184 14.29 -8.50 -4.26
N VAL A 185 13.65 -9.60 -3.82
CA VAL A 185 12.66 -10.33 -4.64
C VAL A 185 11.47 -9.42 -4.97
N LEU A 186 10.92 -8.72 -3.97
CA LEU A 186 9.81 -7.79 -4.15
C LEU A 186 10.17 -6.60 -5.06
N ASP A 187 11.38 -6.07 -4.94
CA ASP A 187 11.86 -4.97 -5.81
C ASP A 187 11.92 -5.39 -7.28
N ARG A 188 12.35 -6.62 -7.58
CA ARG A 188 12.35 -7.15 -8.96
C ARG A 188 10.94 -7.39 -9.49
N ALA A 189 10.01 -7.78 -8.61
CA ALA A 189 8.63 -8.04 -8.96
C ALA A 189 7.83 -6.76 -9.27
N TYR A 190 8.27 -5.60 -8.75
CA TYR A 190 7.54 -4.33 -8.82
C TYR A 190 7.15 -3.92 -10.24
N GLY A 191 8.11 -3.85 -11.17
CA GLY A 191 7.85 -3.42 -12.56
C GLY A 191 6.81 -4.29 -13.28
N PRO A 192 6.98 -5.62 -13.34
CA PRO A 192 5.98 -6.53 -13.87
C PRO A 192 4.60 -6.40 -13.20
N ALA A 193 4.57 -6.16 -11.90
CA ALA A 193 3.33 -6.05 -11.14
C ALA A 193 2.56 -4.76 -11.42
N VAL A 194 3.26 -3.62 -11.53
CA VAL A 194 2.68 -2.33 -11.96
C VAL A 194 2.10 -2.45 -13.38
N GLN A 195 2.83 -3.08 -14.30
CA GLN A 195 2.33 -3.30 -15.66
C GLN A 195 1.09 -4.20 -15.69
N ASP A 196 1.01 -5.20 -14.81
CA ASP A 196 -0.17 -6.06 -14.70
C ASP A 196 -1.41 -5.32 -14.22
N VAL A 197 -1.25 -4.47 -13.20
CA VAL A 197 -2.31 -3.56 -12.73
C VAL A 197 -2.73 -2.61 -13.85
N ALA A 198 -1.75 -1.99 -14.52
CA ALA A 198 -2.04 -1.01 -15.56
C ALA A 198 -2.83 -1.60 -16.73
N ARG A 199 -2.45 -2.81 -17.19
CA ARG A 199 -3.14 -3.52 -18.28
C ARG A 199 -4.56 -3.94 -17.92
N ARG A 200 -4.83 -4.26 -16.66
CA ARG A 200 -6.12 -4.82 -16.22
C ARG A 200 -7.10 -3.74 -15.78
N TYR A 201 -6.61 -2.69 -15.12
CA TYR A 201 -7.48 -1.80 -14.34
C TYR A 201 -7.37 -0.33 -14.73
N ASP A 202 -6.19 0.15 -15.12
CA ASP A 202 -5.97 1.58 -15.29
C ASP A 202 -4.69 1.90 -16.08
N PRO A 203 -4.79 2.41 -17.32
CA PRO A 203 -3.63 2.71 -18.15
C PRO A 203 -2.80 3.90 -17.63
N LEU A 204 -3.33 4.77 -16.75
CA LEU A 204 -2.54 5.85 -16.15
C LEU A 204 -1.41 5.30 -15.28
N VAL A 205 -1.56 4.10 -14.72
CA VAL A 205 -0.53 3.44 -13.91
C VAL A 205 0.69 3.03 -14.75
N ALA A 206 0.53 2.90 -16.08
CA ALA A 206 1.65 2.66 -16.98
C ALA A 206 2.44 3.93 -17.34
N LEU A 207 1.96 5.12 -16.95
CA LEU A 207 2.74 6.35 -17.04
C LEU A 207 3.89 6.31 -16.02
N ALA A 208 4.85 7.23 -16.16
CA ALA A 208 5.98 7.29 -15.23
C ALA A 208 5.50 7.32 -13.76
N ASP A 209 6.15 6.54 -12.89
CA ASP A 209 5.72 6.29 -11.51
C ASP A 209 5.53 7.57 -10.67
N ASP A 210 6.33 8.59 -10.94
CA ASP A 210 6.27 9.90 -10.29
C ASP A 210 5.08 10.74 -10.75
N ARG A 211 4.38 10.34 -11.83
CA ARG A 211 3.23 11.05 -12.39
C ARG A 211 1.88 10.61 -11.84
N TRP A 212 1.73 9.35 -11.42
CA TRP A 212 0.48 8.84 -10.85
C TRP A 212 0.54 8.66 -9.33
N ASN A 213 1.75 8.67 -8.74
CA ASN A 213 1.94 8.71 -7.30
C ASN A 213 1.63 10.13 -6.76
N PRO A 214 0.66 10.30 -5.84
CA PRO A 214 0.33 11.62 -5.30
C PRO A 214 1.42 12.21 -4.40
N ILE A 215 2.42 11.41 -4.00
CA ILE A 215 3.54 11.86 -3.18
C ILE A 215 4.65 12.40 -4.08
N ALA A 216 4.72 13.73 -4.20
CA ALA A 216 5.69 14.41 -5.05
C ALA A 216 7.15 14.05 -4.71
N GLY A 217 7.98 13.87 -5.75
CA GLY A 217 9.43 13.67 -5.61
C GLY A 217 9.88 12.24 -5.26
N LEU A 218 8.95 11.29 -5.12
CA LEU A 218 9.26 9.88 -4.91
C LEU A 218 8.51 8.99 -5.90
N THR A 219 9.18 7.98 -6.45
CA THR A 219 8.47 6.91 -7.15
C THR A 219 7.76 6.01 -6.15
N ALA A 220 6.67 5.36 -6.57
CA ALA A 220 5.98 4.39 -5.72
C ALA A 220 6.92 3.25 -5.28
N GLY A 221 7.84 2.79 -6.13
CA GLY A 221 8.88 1.81 -5.75
C GLY A 221 9.83 2.29 -4.64
N GLN A 222 10.23 3.57 -4.65
CA GLN A 222 11.03 4.15 -3.56
C GLN A 222 10.25 4.21 -2.25
N LEU A 223 8.99 4.64 -2.32
CA LEU A 223 8.10 4.73 -1.17
C LEU A 223 7.89 3.36 -0.51
N LEU A 224 7.64 2.32 -1.31
CA LEU A 224 7.49 0.95 -0.82
C LEU A 224 8.77 0.43 -0.16
N ARG A 225 9.97 0.79 -0.63
CA ARG A 225 11.23 0.41 0.05
C ARG A 225 11.36 1.08 1.41
N THR A 226 11.05 2.38 1.50
CA THR A 226 11.06 3.13 2.76
C THR A 226 10.10 2.52 3.78
N TRP A 227 8.86 2.23 3.38
CA TRP A 227 7.86 1.61 4.25
C TRP A 227 8.29 0.23 4.75
N ARG A 228 8.92 -0.59 3.89
CA ARG A 228 9.42 -1.92 4.28
C ARG A 228 10.61 -1.82 5.25
N ALA A 229 11.48 -0.83 5.09
CA ALA A 229 12.53 -0.57 6.08
C ALA A 229 11.94 -0.11 7.43
N GLN A 230 10.99 0.83 7.40
CA GLN A 230 10.31 1.31 8.60
C GLN A 230 9.54 0.20 9.33
N ALA A 231 8.90 -0.71 8.58
CA ALA A 231 8.17 -1.83 9.16
C ALA A 231 9.08 -2.75 9.99
N TRP A 232 10.31 -2.99 9.52
CA TRP A 232 11.32 -3.75 10.26
C TRP A 232 11.71 -3.04 11.58
N GLU A 233 11.95 -1.73 11.53
CA GLU A 233 12.29 -0.94 12.72
C GLU A 233 11.15 -0.93 13.75
N HIS A 234 9.90 -0.80 13.30
CA HIS A 234 8.74 -0.92 14.17
C HIS A 234 8.61 -2.31 14.78
N ALA A 235 8.93 -3.38 14.04
CA ALA A 235 8.97 -4.73 14.58
C ALA A 235 10.02 -4.88 15.69
N LEU A 236 11.23 -4.31 15.49
CA LEU A 236 12.27 -4.29 16.52
C LEU A 236 11.79 -3.59 17.80
N GLN A 237 11.11 -2.45 17.65
CA GLN A 237 10.56 -1.70 18.78
C GLN A 237 9.45 -2.46 19.49
N LEU A 238 8.58 -3.16 18.76
CA LEU A 238 7.55 -4.03 19.34
C LEU A 238 8.18 -5.19 20.13
N ALA A 239 9.22 -5.82 19.58
CA ALA A 239 9.91 -6.94 20.21
C ALA A 239 10.75 -6.52 21.43
N ALA A 240 11.30 -5.30 21.44
CA ALA A 240 12.11 -4.76 22.53
C ALA A 240 11.29 -4.07 23.64
N ALA A 241 9.96 -3.96 23.48
CA ALA A 241 9.11 -3.31 24.47
C ALA A 241 9.15 -4.06 25.81
N PRO A 242 9.55 -3.42 26.93
CA PRO A 242 9.74 -4.11 28.21
C PRO A 242 8.43 -4.49 28.92
N ASP A 243 7.33 -3.84 28.55
CA ASP A 243 6.01 -4.05 29.13
C ASP A 243 4.90 -3.75 28.10
N GLN A 244 3.67 -4.09 28.48
CA GLN A 244 2.50 -3.88 27.61
C GLN A 244 2.27 -2.40 27.29
N ALA A 245 2.50 -1.49 28.23
CA ALA A 245 2.29 -0.06 28.01
C ALA A 245 3.28 0.51 26.98
N ALA A 246 4.53 0.05 26.99
CA ALA A 246 5.54 0.36 25.98
C ALA A 246 5.16 -0.23 24.62
N ARG A 247 4.69 -1.47 24.60
CA ARG A 247 4.21 -2.12 23.37
C ARG A 247 3.03 -1.36 22.76
N ASP A 248 2.08 -0.90 23.59
CA ASP A 248 0.93 -0.11 23.17
C ASP A 248 1.32 1.27 22.63
N ARG A 249 2.39 1.89 23.16
CA ARG A 249 2.94 3.15 22.60
C ARG A 249 3.47 2.93 21.18
N VAL A 250 4.19 1.83 20.94
CA VAL A 250 4.69 1.47 19.60
C VAL A 250 3.53 1.17 18.67
N ALA A 251 2.54 0.39 19.12
CA ALA A 251 1.33 0.07 18.36
C ALA A 251 0.57 1.34 17.94
N ARG A 252 0.35 2.30 18.85
CA ARG A 252 -0.28 3.58 18.51
C ARG A 252 0.50 4.36 17.45
N ARG A 253 1.83 4.34 17.50
CA ARG A 253 2.67 4.99 16.47
C ARG A 253 2.52 4.31 15.12
N ILE A 254 2.50 2.98 15.08
CA ILE A 254 2.26 2.20 13.85
C ILE A 254 0.91 2.57 13.23
N GLU A 255 -0.17 2.51 14.02
CA GLU A 255 -1.53 2.80 13.56
C GLU A 255 -1.67 4.27 13.10
N THR A 256 -1.12 5.22 13.86
CA THR A 256 -1.17 6.65 13.50
C THR A 256 -0.39 6.93 12.21
N ASN A 257 0.81 6.38 12.07
CA ASN A 257 1.63 6.55 10.86
C ASN A 257 0.90 6.00 9.62
N ALA A 258 0.38 4.77 9.70
CA ALA A 258 -0.33 4.16 8.58
C ALA A 258 -1.61 4.94 8.22
N ALA A 259 -2.37 5.43 9.21
CA ALA A 259 -3.55 6.25 8.96
C ALA A 259 -3.20 7.61 8.30
N GLN A 260 -2.13 8.26 8.72
CA GLN A 260 -1.66 9.53 8.13
C GLN A 260 -1.24 9.34 6.66
N TRP A 261 -0.50 8.28 6.35
CA TRP A 261 -0.16 7.95 4.97
C TRP A 261 -1.40 7.66 4.12
N ALA A 262 -2.40 6.97 4.67
CA ALA A 262 -3.64 6.70 3.95
C ALA A 262 -4.39 8.00 3.61
N GLN A 263 -4.46 8.95 4.54
CA GLN A 263 -5.03 10.27 4.29
C GLN A 263 -4.28 11.00 3.17
N LEU A 264 -2.96 11.04 3.22
CA LEU A 264 -2.13 11.70 2.19
C LEU A 264 -2.38 11.10 0.80
N LEU A 265 -2.35 9.77 0.69
CA LEU A 265 -2.58 9.06 -0.59
C LEU A 265 -3.99 9.29 -1.14
N GLY A 266 -4.99 9.45 -0.28
CA GLY A 266 -6.39 9.69 -0.65
C GLY A 266 -6.74 11.16 -0.95
N THR A 267 -5.84 12.11 -0.70
CA THR A 267 -6.13 13.55 -0.93
C THR A 267 -6.34 13.90 -2.39
N VAL A 268 -5.59 13.26 -3.29
CA VAL A 268 -5.66 13.51 -4.73
C VAL A 268 -6.73 12.61 -5.32
N SER A 269 -7.86 13.21 -5.71
CA SER A 269 -8.92 12.55 -6.45
C SER A 269 -9.17 13.27 -7.77
N VAL A 270 -9.60 12.53 -8.78
CA VAL A 270 -10.02 13.07 -10.07
C VAL A 270 -11.50 12.78 -10.21
N PRO A 271 -12.38 13.75 -9.92
CA PRO A 271 -13.83 13.53 -9.96
C PRO A 271 -14.29 12.93 -11.29
N GLY A 272 -15.04 11.83 -11.21
CA GLY A 272 -15.57 11.14 -12.40
C GLY A 272 -14.58 10.19 -13.07
N TYR A 273 -13.35 10.08 -12.55
CA TYR A 273 -12.37 9.13 -13.06
C TYR A 273 -12.78 7.66 -12.85
N ARG A 274 -13.63 7.40 -11.85
CA ARG A 274 -14.34 6.13 -11.66
C ARG A 274 -14.88 5.57 -12.97
N THR A 275 -15.63 6.38 -13.72
CA THR A 275 -16.29 5.96 -14.96
C THR A 275 -15.27 5.52 -16.02
N VAL A 276 -14.14 6.24 -16.12
CA VAL A 276 -13.07 5.94 -17.07
C VAL A 276 -12.43 4.59 -16.75
N ARG A 277 -12.09 4.35 -15.48
CA ARG A 277 -11.50 3.07 -15.03
C ARG A 277 -12.48 1.90 -15.17
N ASP A 278 -13.72 2.12 -14.77
CA ASP A 278 -14.81 1.14 -14.88
C ASP A 278 -15.01 0.69 -16.33
N GLU A 279 -15.04 1.62 -17.28
CA GLU A 279 -15.15 1.32 -18.71
C GLU A 279 -13.90 0.63 -19.24
N TYR A 280 -12.70 1.12 -18.88
CA TYR A 280 -11.43 0.53 -19.28
C TYR A 280 -11.34 -0.95 -18.86
N CYS A 281 -11.66 -1.25 -17.61
CA CYS A 281 -11.61 -2.62 -17.09
C CYS A 281 -12.64 -3.53 -17.76
N ARG A 282 -13.90 -3.07 -17.94
CA ARG A 282 -14.98 -3.89 -18.55
C ARG A 282 -14.76 -4.19 -20.02
N THR A 283 -14.16 -3.27 -20.77
CA THR A 283 -13.94 -3.40 -22.22
C THR A 283 -12.70 -4.23 -22.58
N ARG A 284 -11.93 -4.67 -21.58
CA ARG A 284 -10.70 -5.46 -21.75
C ARG A 284 -10.74 -6.77 -20.95
N PRO A 285 -11.72 -7.67 -21.15
CA PRO A 285 -11.74 -8.93 -20.44
C PRO A 285 -10.55 -9.78 -20.90
N GLY A 286 -9.64 -10.09 -19.97
CA GLY A 286 -8.72 -11.23 -20.07
C GLY A 286 -8.05 -11.45 -21.43
N ARG A 287 -7.29 -10.47 -21.96
CA ARG A 287 -6.27 -10.85 -22.94
C ARG A 287 -5.26 -11.71 -22.19
N GLU A 288 -5.35 -13.01 -22.47
CA GLU A 288 -4.48 -14.11 -22.09
C GLU A 288 -3.07 -13.65 -21.71
N LEU A 289 -2.56 -14.18 -20.60
CA LEU A 289 -1.20 -13.98 -20.10
C LEU A 289 -0.17 -14.31 -21.20
N ALA A 290 0.14 -13.36 -22.07
CA ALA A 290 1.34 -13.44 -22.88
C ALA A 290 2.53 -13.42 -21.88
N PRO A 291 3.50 -14.33 -21.99
CA PRO A 291 4.70 -14.26 -21.16
C PRO A 291 5.30 -12.87 -21.34
N ALA A 292 5.73 -12.25 -20.23
CA ALA A 292 6.48 -11.01 -20.28
C ALA A 292 7.61 -11.20 -21.30
N VAL A 293 7.62 -10.39 -22.35
CA VAL A 293 8.79 -10.33 -23.24
C VAL A 293 9.94 -9.89 -22.34
N PRO A 294 11.00 -10.71 -22.16
CA PRO A 294 12.14 -10.27 -21.37
C PRO A 294 12.68 -8.99 -22.01
N ALA A 295 12.95 -7.99 -21.17
CA ALA A 295 13.61 -6.78 -21.65
C ALA A 295 14.88 -7.20 -22.43
N PRO A 296 15.12 -6.67 -23.64
CA PRO A 296 16.31 -7.02 -24.38
C PRO A 296 17.52 -6.67 -23.52
N ALA A 297 18.37 -7.67 -23.27
CA ALA A 297 19.62 -7.46 -22.57
C ALA A 297 20.42 -6.41 -23.35
N GLY A 298 20.59 -5.22 -22.75
CA GLY A 298 21.41 -4.14 -23.30
C GLY A 298 20.70 -2.94 -23.93
N ALA A 299 19.40 -2.71 -23.69
CA ALA A 299 18.80 -1.43 -24.09
C ALA A 299 19.37 -0.26 -23.24
N PRO A 300 20.03 0.76 -23.85
CA PRO A 300 20.44 1.94 -23.12
C PRO A 300 19.21 2.74 -22.66
N ALA A 301 19.35 3.41 -21.51
CA ALA A 301 18.32 4.28 -20.95
C ALA A 301 17.83 5.27 -22.02
N SER A 302 16.58 5.13 -22.44
CA SER A 302 15.97 6.02 -23.43
C SER A 302 15.68 7.36 -22.76
N THR A 303 16.40 8.41 -23.13
CA THR A 303 15.96 9.79 -22.88
C THR A 303 14.64 10.02 -23.62
N PRO A 304 13.58 10.49 -22.95
CA PRO A 304 12.32 10.70 -23.63
C PRO A 304 12.43 11.89 -24.60
N ALA A 305 12.13 11.64 -25.87
CA ALA A 305 11.89 12.66 -26.87
C ALA A 305 10.74 13.57 -26.41
N GLY A 306 10.91 14.88 -26.64
CA GLY A 306 10.03 15.93 -26.12
C GLY A 306 8.57 15.78 -26.54
N VAL A 307 7.67 16.13 -25.62
CA VAL A 307 6.22 16.24 -25.81
C VAL A 307 5.83 17.72 -25.66
N PRO A 308 4.83 18.23 -26.42
CA PRO A 308 4.61 19.68 -26.61
C PRO A 308 4.27 20.46 -25.34
N ALA A 309 4.65 21.73 -25.33
CA ALA A 309 4.63 22.65 -24.19
C ALA A 309 3.23 23.00 -23.61
N SER A 310 2.13 22.43 -24.09
CA SER A 310 0.77 22.79 -23.67
C SER A 310 0.22 22.00 -22.48
N VAL A 311 1.01 21.15 -21.83
CA VAL A 311 0.58 20.34 -20.66
C VAL A 311 1.33 20.72 -19.36
N ALA A 312 2.26 21.68 -19.42
CA ALA A 312 3.23 21.96 -18.35
C ALA A 312 2.82 23.01 -17.31
N ALA A 313 1.55 23.43 -17.24
CA ALA A 313 1.13 24.51 -16.34
C ALA A 313 0.11 24.04 -15.30
N GLY A 314 0.60 23.60 -14.15
CA GLY A 314 -0.21 23.41 -12.95
C GLY A 314 0.50 22.55 -11.91
N VAL A 315 0.59 23.06 -10.68
CA VAL A 315 1.14 22.40 -9.48
C VAL A 315 2.63 22.63 -9.26
N ALA A 316 2.96 23.87 -8.88
CA ALA A 316 4.11 24.16 -8.03
C ALA A 316 3.61 24.55 -6.64
N THR A 317 4.33 24.08 -5.62
CA THR A 317 4.24 24.35 -4.17
C THR A 317 3.31 23.44 -3.36
N ALA A 318 3.88 22.50 -2.58
CA ALA A 318 4.10 22.69 -1.13
C ALA A 318 4.63 21.41 -0.43
N VAL A 319 5.36 21.67 0.67
CA VAL A 319 5.73 20.81 1.82
C VAL A 319 7.08 20.06 1.76
N PRO A 320 8.00 20.31 2.72
CA PRO A 320 9.30 19.67 2.78
C PRO A 320 9.23 18.27 3.42
N LEU A 321 9.98 17.33 2.85
CA LEU A 321 10.23 16.00 3.42
C LEU A 321 11.00 16.15 4.75
N PRO A 322 10.73 15.33 5.78
CA PRO A 322 11.54 15.32 7.00
C PRO A 322 12.93 14.76 6.71
N GLU A 323 13.96 15.46 7.18
CA GLU A 323 15.36 15.03 7.04
C GLU A 323 15.65 13.73 7.80
N PRO A 324 16.54 12.87 7.27
CA PRO A 324 16.98 11.68 7.98
C PRO A 324 17.72 12.08 9.26
N ALA A 325 17.33 11.49 10.39
CA ALA A 325 18.03 11.63 11.66
C ALA A 325 19.50 11.22 11.47
N GLY A 326 20.39 12.20 11.55
CA GLY A 326 21.82 12.01 11.48
C GLY A 326 22.31 11.07 12.57
N ALA A 327 23.12 10.09 12.17
CA ALA A 327 23.99 9.36 13.07
C ALA A 327 24.97 10.36 13.71
N ALA A 328 24.88 10.51 15.04
CA ALA A 328 25.98 11.03 15.84
C ALA A 328 26.72 9.83 16.43
N GLY A 329 28.06 9.91 16.37
CA GLY A 329 29.00 8.83 16.69
C GLY A 329 29.23 8.56 18.16
#